data_AF-A0A8H2JIV9-F1
#
_entry.id   AF-A0A8H2JIV9-F1
#
_cell.length_a   1.000
_cell.length_b   1.000
_cell.length_c   1.000
_cell.angle_alpha   90.00
_cell.angle_beta   90.00
_cell.angle_gamma   90.00
#
_symmetry.space_group_name_H-M   'P 1'
#
loop_
_entity.id
_entity.type
_entity.pdbx_description
1 polymer ?
#
loop_
_entity_poly.entity_id
_entity_poly.type
_entity_poly.pdbx_seq_one_letter_code
_entity_poly.pdbx_strand_id
1 'polypeptide(L)'
;MKHTDTPITFALIARAAQVSTWLVYADGVREYIEAARDYQAAQPHRQQLAGTRASEASLRTDLELARQDNRTLRAEIARLTDALREQLGQQLDRHNTRDLRTRIEELLEANRELHNANAELADDNQRLQSQLTEAQDDLIAVRASLRQMIRDTSGQMEPT
;
A
#
# COMPACT_ATOMS: atom_id res chain seq x y z
N MET A 1 42.02 -7.85 36.38
CA MET A 1 43.23 -7.99 35.54
C MET A 1 42.78 -8.23 34.10
N LYS A 2 43.29 -7.44 33.15
CA LYS A 2 42.78 -7.37 31.77
C LYS A 2 42.98 -8.72 31.05
N HIS A 3 41.92 -9.26 30.46
CA HIS A 3 41.97 -10.37 29.52
C HIS A 3 42.58 -9.88 28.21
N THR A 4 43.90 -9.88 28.13
CA THR A 4 44.59 -9.83 26.85
C THR A 4 44.83 -11.26 26.42
N ASP A 5 44.20 -11.68 25.33
CA ASP A 5 44.45 -12.95 24.59
C ASP A 5 45.88 -13.02 24.00
N THR A 6 46.83 -12.32 24.63
CA THR A 6 48.21 -12.29 24.20
C THR A 6 48.90 -13.57 24.66
N PRO A 7 49.50 -14.35 23.74
CA PRO A 7 50.17 -15.58 24.09
C PRO A 7 51.38 -15.29 25.00
N ILE A 8 51.48 -16.02 26.10
CA ILE A 8 52.63 -15.96 26.99
C ILE A 8 53.86 -16.42 26.20
N THR A 9 54.86 -15.56 26.09
CA THR A 9 56.12 -15.85 25.39
C THR A 9 57.31 -15.34 26.20
N PHE A 10 58.45 -16.02 26.07
CA PHE A 10 59.70 -15.65 26.74
C PHE A 10 60.10 -14.20 26.46
N ALA A 11 59.99 -13.74 25.21
CA ALA A 11 60.31 -12.37 24.83
C ALA A 11 59.37 -11.34 25.48
N LEU A 12 58.09 -11.68 25.61
CA LEU A 12 57.10 -10.80 26.24
C LEU A 12 57.35 -10.68 27.75
N ILE A 13 57.73 -11.78 28.41
CA ILE A 13 58.07 -11.78 29.83
C ILE A 13 59.37 -11.02 30.09
N ALA A 14 60.41 -11.26 29.27
CA ALA A 14 61.68 -10.53 29.36
C ALA A 14 61.46 -9.00 29.27
N ARG A 15 60.64 -8.59 28.29
CA ARG A 15 60.28 -7.18 28.08
C ARG A 15 59.42 -6.61 29.22
N ALA A 16 58.44 -7.37 29.71
CA ALA A 16 57.53 -6.91 30.75
C ALA A 16 58.22 -6.79 32.12
N ALA A 17 59.14 -7.70 32.42
CA ALA A 17 59.94 -7.67 33.65
C ALA A 17 61.20 -6.82 33.54
N GLN A 18 61.48 -6.23 32.37
CA GLN A 18 62.71 -5.48 32.06
C GLN A 18 64.00 -6.24 32.41
N VAL A 19 64.03 -7.54 32.11
CA VAL A 19 65.18 -8.42 32.33
C VAL A 19 65.79 -8.87 31.00
N SER A 20 67.05 -9.29 31.05
CA SER A 20 67.72 -9.84 29.87
C SER A 20 67.08 -11.16 29.45
N THR A 21 67.01 -11.42 28.14
CA THR A 21 66.42 -12.64 27.58
C THR A 21 67.07 -13.91 28.14
N TRP A 22 68.37 -13.87 28.45
CA TRP A 22 69.12 -14.99 29.01
C TRP A 22 68.61 -15.41 30.40
N LEU A 23 68.20 -14.45 31.23
CA LEU A 23 67.69 -14.72 32.59
C LEU A 23 66.34 -15.47 32.55
N VAL A 24 65.57 -15.27 31.49
CA VAL A 24 64.26 -15.92 31.30
C VAL A 24 64.42 -17.39 30.84
N TYR A 25 65.59 -17.76 30.32
CA TYR A 25 65.97 -19.13 29.98
C TYR A 25 66.79 -19.82 31.09
N ALA A 26 67.07 -19.14 32.20
CA ALA A 26 67.78 -19.74 33.32
C ALA A 26 66.94 -20.84 33.99
N ASP A 27 67.62 -21.86 34.49
CA ASP A 27 67.02 -22.97 35.23
C ASP A 27 66.21 -22.44 36.42
N GLY A 28 65.01 -22.98 36.60
CA GLY A 28 64.01 -22.54 37.55
C GLY A 28 63.00 -21.56 36.93
N VAL A 29 63.45 -20.54 36.21
CA VAL A 29 62.55 -19.52 35.62
C VAL A 29 61.89 -20.04 34.35
N ARG A 30 62.65 -20.76 33.53
CA ARG A 30 62.17 -21.35 32.28
C ARG A 30 60.97 -22.26 32.50
N GLU A 31 61.03 -23.11 33.53
CA GLU A 31 60.01 -24.11 33.87
C GLU A 31 58.71 -23.44 34.30
N TYR A 32 58.76 -22.34 35.05
CA TYR A 32 57.55 -21.57 35.38
C TYR A 32 56.90 -20.94 34.16
N ILE A 33 57.70 -20.51 33.18
CA ILE A 33 57.21 -19.89 31.97
C ILE A 33 56.60 -20.93 31.03
N GLU A 34 57.24 -22.09 30.90
CA GLU A 34 56.69 -23.24 30.17
C GLU A 34 55.39 -23.72 30.83
N ALA A 35 55.37 -23.88 32.16
CA ALA A 35 54.16 -24.24 32.90
C ALA A 35 53.04 -23.19 32.75
N ALA A 36 53.36 -21.89 32.75
CA ALA A 36 52.38 -20.83 32.53
C ALA A 36 51.82 -20.84 31.10
N ARG A 37 52.66 -21.14 30.10
CA ARG A 37 52.23 -21.31 28.70
C ARG A 37 51.30 -22.51 28.54
N ASP A 38 51.65 -23.64 29.13
CA ASP A 38 50.81 -24.85 29.11
C ASP A 38 49.49 -24.61 29.83
N TYR A 39 49.52 -23.87 30.94
CA TYR A 39 48.33 -23.47 31.67
C TYR A 39 47.40 -22.59 30.82
N GLN A 40 47.94 -21.61 30.08
CA GLN A 40 47.17 -20.76 29.15
C GLN A 40 46.60 -21.57 27.98
N ALA A 41 47.37 -22.50 27.41
CA ALA A 41 46.91 -23.38 26.33
C ALA A 41 45.76 -24.30 26.76
N ALA A 42 45.79 -24.78 28.01
CA ALA A 42 44.74 -25.63 28.59
C ALA A 42 43.51 -24.84 29.13
N GLN A 43 43.56 -23.51 29.11
CA GLN A 43 42.51 -22.63 29.63
C GLN A 43 41.15 -22.76 28.91
N PRO A 44 41.04 -22.81 27.57
CA PRO A 44 39.77 -22.97 26.88
C PRO A 44 39.05 -24.29 27.23
N HIS A 45 39.81 -25.38 27.38
CA HIS A 45 39.25 -26.69 27.75
C HIS A 45 38.74 -26.70 29.20
N ARG A 46 39.44 -26.01 30.10
CA ARG A 46 38.99 -25.85 31.50
C ARG A 46 37.78 -24.93 31.65
N GLN A 47 37.66 -23.89 30.84
CA GLN A 47 36.46 -23.04 30.81
C GLN A 47 35.22 -23.81 30.31
N GLN A 48 35.40 -24.76 29.39
CA GLN A 48 34.34 -25.69 28.97
C GLN A 48 33.93 -26.65 30.10
N LEU A 49 34.91 -27.26 30.79
CA LEU A 49 34.66 -28.15 31.94
C LEU A 49 34.02 -27.42 33.14
N ALA A 50 34.38 -26.16 33.37
CA ALA A 50 33.83 -25.32 34.42
C ALA A 50 32.48 -24.67 34.07
N GLY A 51 31.91 -24.97 32.90
CA GLY A 51 30.61 -24.44 32.46
C GLY A 51 30.57 -22.92 32.20
N THR A 52 31.73 -22.26 32.19
CA THR A 52 31.85 -20.79 31.98
C THR A 52 31.92 -20.42 30.50
N ARG A 53 32.06 -21.41 29.60
CA ARG A 53 31.97 -21.25 28.16
C ARG A 53 31.04 -22.32 27.58
N ALA A 54 30.08 -21.90 26.75
CA ALA A 54 29.19 -22.82 26.06
C ALA A 54 30.00 -23.82 25.22
N SER A 55 29.66 -25.10 25.33
CA SER A 55 30.27 -26.15 24.51
C SER A 55 29.85 -25.98 23.05
N GLU A 56 30.66 -26.49 22.12
CA GLU A 56 30.34 -26.45 20.69
C GLU A 56 29.01 -27.13 20.36
N ALA A 57 28.65 -28.17 21.13
CA ALA A 57 27.34 -28.82 21.05
C ALA A 57 26.20 -27.86 21.45
N SER A 58 26.37 -27.11 22.55
CA SER A 58 25.36 -26.15 23.02
C SER A 58 25.16 -25.02 22.00
N LEU A 59 26.26 -24.48 21.44
CA LEU A 59 26.20 -23.44 20.42
C LEU A 59 25.53 -23.92 19.12
N ARG A 60 25.70 -25.19 18.73
CA ARG A 60 24.97 -25.78 17.59
C ARG A 60 23.47 -25.87 17.88
N THR A 61 23.09 -26.28 19.08
CA THR A 61 21.68 -26.36 19.49
C THR A 61 21.03 -24.98 19.49
N ASP A 62 21.67 -23.98 20.08
CA ASP A 62 21.17 -22.59 20.11
C ASP A 62 21.02 -22.01 18.70
N LEU A 63 21.97 -22.32 17.81
CA LEU A 63 21.93 -21.89 16.42
C LEU A 63 20.79 -22.56 15.64
N GLU A 64 20.52 -23.83 15.88
CA GLU A 64 19.39 -24.51 15.23
C GLU A 64 18.04 -24.01 15.76
N LEU A 65 17.95 -23.72 17.07
CA LEU A 65 16.77 -23.10 17.68
C LEU A 65 16.52 -21.71 17.08
N ALA A 66 17.55 -20.86 17.00
CA ALA A 66 17.44 -19.52 16.41
C ALA A 66 17.05 -19.57 14.93
N ARG A 67 17.53 -20.57 14.18
CA ARG A 67 17.12 -20.81 12.79
C ARG A 67 15.65 -21.21 12.70
N GLN A 68 15.19 -22.08 13.59
CA GLN A 68 13.80 -22.49 13.65
C GLN A 68 12.89 -21.29 13.97
N ASP A 69 13.25 -20.49 14.96
CA ASP A 69 12.52 -19.28 15.33
C ASP A 69 12.47 -18.27 14.18
N ASN A 70 13.59 -18.09 13.48
CA ASN A 70 13.63 -17.20 12.31
C ASN A 70 12.70 -17.69 11.18
N ARG A 71 12.62 -19.00 10.95
CA ARG A 71 11.68 -19.59 9.97
C ARG A 71 10.22 -19.34 10.39
N THR A 72 9.90 -19.56 11.68
CA THR A 72 8.56 -19.33 12.23
C THR A 72 8.14 -17.87 12.10
N LEU A 73 9.01 -16.94 12.51
CA LEU A 73 8.75 -15.50 12.41
C LEU A 73 8.58 -15.05 10.97
N ARG A 74 9.37 -15.57 10.02
CA ARG A 74 9.18 -15.28 8.59
C ARG A 74 7.84 -15.78 8.07
N ALA A 75 7.42 -16.99 8.47
CA ALA A 75 6.12 -17.53 8.09
C ALA A 75 4.97 -16.69 8.66
N GLU A 76 5.12 -16.19 9.89
CA GLU A 76 4.12 -15.34 10.53
C GLU A 76 4.04 -13.95 9.89
N ILE A 77 5.18 -13.34 9.57
CA ILE A 77 5.23 -12.10 8.80
C ILE A 77 4.54 -12.27 7.44
N ALA A 78 4.79 -13.37 6.74
CA ALA A 78 4.14 -13.66 5.46
C ALA A 78 2.62 -13.75 5.61
N ARG A 79 2.13 -14.54 6.59
CA ARG A 79 0.70 -14.67 6.89
C ARG A 79 0.06 -13.32 7.24
N LEU A 80 0.68 -12.53 8.10
CA LEU A 80 0.17 -11.22 8.48
C LEU A 80 0.15 -10.24 7.31
N THR A 81 1.17 -10.28 6.44
CA THR A 81 1.24 -9.46 5.24
C THR A 81 0.14 -9.82 4.26
N ASP A 82 -0.11 -11.11 4.05
CA ASP A 82 -1.16 -11.58 3.16
C ASP A 82 -2.55 -11.23 3.70
N ALA A 83 -2.80 -11.42 5.00
CA ALA A 83 -4.04 -11.00 5.64
C ALA A 83 -4.26 -9.48 5.54
N LEU A 84 -3.20 -8.68 5.71
CA LEU A 84 -3.27 -7.22 5.59
C LEU A 84 -3.57 -6.80 4.14
N ARG A 85 -2.95 -7.45 3.15
CA ARG A 85 -3.22 -7.21 1.73
C ARG A 85 -4.67 -7.53 1.38
N GLU A 86 -5.19 -8.65 1.85
CA GLU A 86 -6.58 -9.04 1.63
C GLU A 86 -7.55 -8.04 2.28
N GLN A 87 -7.30 -7.64 3.53
CA GLN A 87 -8.11 -6.66 4.23
C GLN A 87 -8.11 -5.30 3.53
N LEU A 88 -6.94 -4.82 3.09
CA LEU A 88 -6.80 -3.57 2.35
C LEU A 88 -7.50 -3.65 0.99
N GLY A 89 -7.40 -4.77 0.27
CA GLY A 89 -8.15 -5.01 -0.97
C GLY A 89 -9.65 -4.91 -0.76
N GLN A 90 -10.17 -5.59 0.27
CA GLN A 90 -11.60 -5.52 0.61
C GLN A 90 -12.04 -4.11 1.04
N GLN A 91 -11.20 -3.34 1.73
CA GLN A 91 -11.51 -1.96 2.11
C GLN A 91 -11.57 -1.03 0.89
N LEU A 92 -10.63 -1.16 -0.04
CA LEU A 92 -10.61 -0.42 -1.30
C LEU A 92 -11.84 -0.75 -2.16
N ASP A 93 -12.17 -2.04 -2.30
CA ASP A 93 -13.35 -2.47 -3.06
C ASP A 93 -14.64 -1.95 -2.45
N ARG A 94 -14.77 -1.94 -1.13
CA ARG A 94 -15.94 -1.37 -0.43
C ARG A 94 -16.06 0.14 -0.67
N HIS A 95 -14.96 0.88 -0.59
CA HIS A 95 -14.96 2.32 -0.85
C HIS A 95 -15.34 2.61 -2.30
N ASN A 96 -14.70 1.93 -3.25
CA ASN A 96 -14.97 2.09 -4.68
C ASN A 96 -16.42 1.72 -5.03
N THR A 97 -16.95 0.62 -4.48
CA THR A 97 -18.34 0.21 -4.70
C THR A 97 -19.34 1.25 -4.17
N ARG A 98 -19.06 1.88 -3.02
CA ARG A 98 -19.90 2.94 -2.45
C ARG A 98 -19.88 4.21 -3.32
N ASP A 99 -18.70 4.59 -3.82
CA ASP A 99 -18.56 5.76 -4.69
C ASP A 99 -19.27 5.54 -6.03
N LEU A 100 -19.08 4.36 -6.65
CA LEU A 100 -19.77 3.97 -7.87
C LEU A 100 -21.29 3.96 -7.69
N ARG A 101 -21.78 3.47 -6.55
CA ARG A 101 -23.21 3.49 -6.24
C ARG A 101 -23.74 4.92 -6.16
N THR A 102 -23.06 5.80 -5.42
CA THR A 102 -23.43 7.22 -5.33
C THR A 102 -23.49 7.85 -6.71
N ARG A 103 -22.48 7.58 -7.55
CA ARG A 103 -22.43 8.10 -8.91
C ARG A 103 -23.55 7.58 -9.81
N ILE A 104 -23.94 6.31 -9.65
CA ILE A 104 -25.08 5.73 -10.37
C ILE A 104 -26.39 6.40 -9.92
N GLU A 105 -26.56 6.63 -8.62
CA GLU A 105 -27.74 7.31 -8.08
C GLU A 105 -27.84 8.75 -8.62
N GLU A 106 -26.74 9.51 -8.64
CA GLU A 106 -26.66 10.83 -9.27
C GLU A 106 -27.01 10.80 -10.76
N LEU A 107 -26.45 9.84 -11.51
CA LEU A 107 -26.71 9.71 -12.95
C LEU A 107 -28.17 9.33 -13.23
N LEU A 108 -28.78 8.49 -12.39
CA LEU A 108 -30.19 8.14 -12.50
C LEU A 108 -31.11 9.32 -12.19
N GLU A 109 -30.74 10.18 -11.24
CA GLU A 109 -31.49 11.41 -10.96
C GLU A 109 -31.40 12.38 -12.14
N ALA A 110 -30.18 12.66 -12.61
CA ALA A 110 -29.96 13.52 -13.77
C ALA A 110 -30.66 13.00 -15.04
N ASN A 111 -30.68 11.68 -15.24
CA ASN A 111 -31.38 11.08 -16.36
C ASN A 111 -32.91 11.26 -16.25
N ARG A 112 -33.48 11.11 -15.05
CA ARG A 112 -34.90 11.37 -14.79
C ARG A 112 -35.27 12.83 -15.03
N GLU A 113 -34.45 13.76 -14.54
CA GLU A 113 -34.63 15.20 -14.79
C GLU A 113 -34.62 15.52 -16.29
N LEU A 114 -33.63 15.01 -17.03
CA LEU A 114 -33.54 15.20 -18.48
C LEU A 114 -34.74 14.57 -19.21
N HIS A 115 -35.23 13.41 -18.75
CA HIS A 115 -36.36 12.76 -19.37
C HIS A 115 -37.66 13.56 -19.16
N ASN A 116 -37.87 14.08 -17.95
CA ASN A 116 -39.01 14.95 -17.64
C ASN A 116 -38.97 16.24 -18.45
N ALA A 117 -37.82 16.92 -18.49
CA ALA A 117 -37.64 18.14 -19.29
C ALA A 117 -37.89 17.89 -20.78
N ASN A 118 -37.46 16.75 -21.31
CA ASN A 118 -37.72 16.39 -22.70
C ASN A 118 -39.20 16.11 -22.97
N ALA A 119 -39.90 15.49 -22.01
CA ALA A 119 -41.35 15.28 -22.10
C ALA A 119 -42.12 16.61 -22.08
N GLU A 120 -41.74 17.54 -21.20
CA GLU A 120 -42.33 18.89 -21.14
C GLU A 120 -42.11 19.66 -22.45
N LEU A 121 -40.87 19.65 -22.97
CA LEU A 121 -40.57 20.28 -24.26
C LEU A 121 -41.35 19.66 -25.43
N ALA A 122 -41.59 18.34 -25.40
CA ALA A 122 -42.38 17.67 -26.40
C ALA A 122 -43.85 18.10 -26.36
N ASP A 123 -44.44 18.20 -25.16
CA ASP A 123 -45.83 18.67 -24.98
C ASP A 123 -45.98 20.13 -25.42
N ASP A 124 -45.04 20.99 -25.03
CA ASP A 124 -45.01 22.38 -25.47
C ASP A 124 -44.91 22.51 -26.99
N ASN A 125 -44.08 21.68 -27.64
CA ASN A 125 -43.95 21.68 -29.09
C ASN A 125 -45.28 21.27 -29.75
N GLN A 126 -45.93 20.22 -29.25
CA GLN A 126 -47.23 19.78 -29.75
C GLN A 126 -48.30 20.85 -29.58
N ARG A 127 -48.31 21.55 -28.44
CA ARG A 127 -49.23 22.65 -28.17
C ARG A 127 -49.01 23.83 -29.13
N LEU A 128 -47.75 24.24 -29.32
CA LEU A 128 -47.39 25.32 -30.24
C LEU A 128 -47.73 24.97 -31.69
N GLN A 129 -47.50 23.72 -32.10
CA GLN A 129 -47.91 23.24 -33.43
C GLN A 129 -49.43 23.32 -33.61
N SER A 130 -50.20 22.92 -32.59
CA SER A 130 -51.67 22.98 -32.63
C SER A 130 -52.17 24.42 -32.75
N GLN A 131 -51.58 25.35 -31.99
CA GLN A 131 -51.90 26.78 -32.08
C GLN A 131 -51.51 27.38 -33.43
N LEU A 132 -50.39 26.95 -34.00
CA LEU A 132 -49.96 27.38 -35.33
C LEU A 132 -50.97 26.93 -36.39
N THR A 133 -51.45 25.69 -36.32
CA THR A 133 -52.47 25.19 -37.26
C THR A 133 -53.79 25.93 -37.13
N GLU A 134 -54.26 26.18 -35.89
CA GLU A 134 -55.49 26.95 -35.65
C GLU A 134 -55.40 28.37 -36.22
N ALA A 135 -54.31 29.08 -35.93
CA ALA A 135 -54.08 30.43 -36.47
C ALA A 135 -53.96 30.44 -38.01
N GLN A 136 -53.39 29.39 -38.61
CA GLN A 136 -53.33 29.24 -40.06
C GLN A 136 -54.72 29.05 -40.67
N ASP A 137 -55.56 28.21 -40.05
CA ASP A 137 -56.94 27.97 -40.49
C ASP A 137 -57.79 29.24 -40.38
N ASP A 138 -57.66 29.98 -39.27
CA ASP A 138 -58.32 31.28 -39.09
C ASP A 138 -57.90 32.29 -40.16
N LEU A 139 -56.60 32.37 -40.48
CA LEU A 139 -56.11 33.24 -41.56
C LEU A 139 -56.67 32.84 -42.93
N ILE A 140 -56.80 31.54 -43.21
CA ILE A 140 -57.41 31.05 -44.44
C ILE A 140 -58.90 31.46 -44.47
N ALA A 141 -59.63 31.28 -43.38
CA ALA A 141 -61.04 31.64 -43.27
C ALA A 141 -61.28 33.14 -43.45
N VAL A 142 -60.48 34.00 -42.79
CA VAL A 142 -60.55 35.47 -42.92
C VAL A 142 -60.22 35.91 -44.35
N ARG A 143 -59.21 35.31 -44.99
CA ARG A 143 -58.89 35.61 -46.39
C ARG A 143 -60.02 35.18 -47.33
N ALA A 144 -60.66 34.05 -47.08
CA ALA A 144 -61.79 33.58 -47.87
C ALA A 144 -63.01 34.50 -47.71
N SER A 145 -63.35 34.90 -46.48
CA SER A 145 -64.46 35.82 -46.21
C SER A 145 -64.22 37.21 -46.82
N LEU A 146 -62.98 37.73 -46.73
CA LEU A 146 -62.61 39.00 -47.37
C LEU A 146 -62.76 38.94 -48.89
N ARG A 147 -62.30 37.85 -49.54
CA ARG A 147 -62.50 37.67 -50.99
C ARG A 147 -63.97 37.62 -51.38
N GLN A 148 -64.80 36.96 -50.56
CA GLN A 148 -66.24 36.89 -50.80
C GLN A 148 -66.90 38.26 -50.63
N MET A 149 -66.56 39.00 -49.58
CA MET A 149 -67.05 40.37 -49.35
C MET A 149 -66.66 41.30 -50.52
N ILE A 150 -65.41 41.24 -50.99
CA ILE A 150 -64.97 42.01 -52.17
C ILE A 150 -65.80 41.63 -53.40
N ARG A 151 -66.04 40.33 -53.62
CA ARG A 151 -66.86 39.87 -54.75
C ARG A 151 -68.30 40.39 -54.65
N ASP A 152 -68.92 40.30 -53.48
CA ASP A 152 -70.31 40.73 -53.26
C ASP A 152 -70.45 42.25 -53.41
N THR A 153 -69.51 43.04 -52.90
CA THR A 153 -69.48 44.50 -53.10
C THR A 153 -69.24 44.90 -54.56
N SER A 154 -68.38 44.19 -55.29
CA SER A 154 -68.17 44.43 -56.73
C SER A 154 -69.38 44.06 -57.57
N GLY A 155 -70.12 43.00 -57.21
CA GLY A 155 -71.36 42.61 -57.88
C GLY A 155 -72.54 43.55 -57.59
N GLN A 156 -72.52 44.26 -56.45
CA GLN A 156 -73.50 45.31 -56.14
C GLN A 156 -73.23 46.63 -56.86
N MET A 157 -72.02 46.84 -57.41
CA MET A 157 -71.67 48.02 -58.22
C MET A 157 -72.02 47.88 -59.71
N GLU A 158 -72.47 46.72 -60.17
CA GLU A 158 -73.11 46.56 -61.50
C GLU A 158 -74.56 46.08 -61.35
N PRO A 159 -75.50 47.02 -61.22
CA PRO A 159 -76.73 46.88 -62.00
C PRO A 159 -77.21 48.24 -62.51
N THR A 160 -76.91 48.56 -63.77
CA THR A 160 -77.75 49.33 -64.71
C THR A 160 -77.14 49.31 -66.10
#